data_AF-A0A8H6MRX9-F1
#
_entry.id   AF-A0A8H6MRX9-F1
#
_cell.length_a   1.000
_cell.length_b   1.000
_cell.length_c   1.000
_cell.angle_alpha   90.00
_cell.angle_beta   90.00
_cell.angle_gamma   90.00
#
_symmetry.space_group_name_H-M   'P 1'
#
loop_
_entity.id
_entity.type
_entity.pdbx_description
1 polymer ?
#
loop_
_entity_poly.entity_id
_entity_poly.type
_entity_poly.pdbx_seq_one_letter_code
_entity_poly.pdbx_strand_id
1 'polypeptide(L)'
;MDVAADKTTGQKYCIIDALDECDKESQNTLLKQLKESFQNRDAPPNVHVLVTSRPYPEIRRHMKSFANKDLASYIEAKQDIERCIEERQKV
;
A
#
# COMPACT_ATOMS: atom_id res chain seq x y z
N MET A 1 -0.68 11.00 2.98
CA MET A 1 -0.46 10.58 1.58
C MET A 1 0.76 11.33 1.10
N ASP A 2 1.82 10.60 0.76
CA ASP A 2 3.07 11.17 0.29
C ASP A 2 3.30 10.82 -1.16
N VAL A 3 3.91 11.74 -1.91
CA VAL A 3 4.21 11.56 -3.33
C VAL A 3 5.65 11.94 -3.59
N ALA A 4 6.40 11.03 -4.21
CA ALA A 4 7.73 11.28 -4.73
C ALA A 4 7.71 11.24 -6.25
N ALA A 5 8.48 12.13 -6.89
CA ALA A 5 8.63 12.15 -8.34
C ALA A 5 10.12 12.11 -8.69
N ASP A 6 10.52 11.08 -9.42
CA ASP A 6 11.86 11.00 -10.00
C ASP A 6 11.89 11.88 -11.27
N LYS A 7 12.60 12.99 -11.18
CA LYS A 7 12.72 13.97 -12.29
C LYS A 7 13.52 13.42 -13.47
N THR A 8 14.36 12.41 -13.26
CA THR A 8 15.19 11.82 -14.31
C THR A 8 14.41 10.83 -15.16
N THR A 9 13.60 9.98 -14.52
CA THR A 9 12.84 8.91 -15.20
C THR A 9 11.38 9.29 -15.47
N GLY A 10 10.88 10.37 -14.86
CA GLY A 10 9.47 10.77 -14.93
C GLY A 10 8.52 9.87 -14.14
N GLN A 11 9.06 8.94 -13.35
CA GLN A 11 8.33 8.02 -12.48
C GLN A 11 7.77 8.76 -11.26
N LYS A 12 6.54 8.43 -10.89
CA LYS A 12 5.84 8.97 -9.73
C LYS A 12 5.49 7.83 -8.79
N TYR A 13 5.76 8.02 -7.52
CA TYR A 13 5.51 7.05 -6.46
C TYR A 13 4.58 7.69 -5.45
N CYS A 14 3.45 7.04 -5.20
CA CYS A 14 2.46 7.47 -4.22
C CYS A 14 2.42 6.46 -3.07
N ILE A 15 2.46 6.95 -1.84
CA ILE A 15 2.32 6.13 -0.64
C ILE A 15 0.96 6.41 0.00
N ILE A 16 0.16 5.36 0.10
CA ILE A 16 -1.10 5.34 0.85
C ILE A 16 -0.84 4.49 2.09
N ASP A 17 -0.63 5.17 3.21
CA ASP A 17 -0.40 4.50 4.48
C ASP A 17 -1.72 4.21 5.21
N ALA A 18 -1.77 3.06 5.90
CA ALA A 18 -2.87 2.64 6.76
C ALA A 18 -4.27 2.72 6.10
N LEU A 19 -4.44 2.12 4.91
CA LEU A 19 -5.71 2.14 4.16
C LEU A 19 -6.92 1.64 4.98
N ASP A 20 -6.68 0.76 5.95
CA ASP A 20 -7.72 0.24 6.83
C ASP A 20 -8.26 1.23 7.87
N GLU A 21 -7.59 2.37 8.06
CA GLU A 21 -8.06 3.44 8.96
C GLU A 21 -9.03 4.42 8.27
N CYS A 22 -9.21 4.29 6.94
CA CYS A 22 -10.21 5.06 6.21
C CYS A 22 -11.63 4.65 6.62
N ASP A 23 -12.56 5.61 6.59
CA ASP A 23 -13.98 5.27 6.66
C ASP A 23 -14.37 4.39 5.47
N LYS A 24 -15.46 3.64 5.63
CA LYS A 24 -15.88 2.63 4.66
C LYS A 24 -16.20 3.20 3.28
N GLU A 25 -16.75 4.41 3.20
CA GLU A 25 -17.12 5.02 1.91
C GLU A 25 -15.87 5.47 1.16
N SER A 26 -14.97 6.18 1.85
CA SER A 26 -13.68 6.61 1.29
C SER A 26 -12.83 5.42 0.86
N GLN A 27 -12.77 4.37 1.70
CA GLN A 27 -12.02 3.15 1.38
C GLN A 27 -12.57 2.48 0.12
N ASN A 28 -13.89 2.29 0.04
CA ASN A 28 -14.51 1.67 -1.14
C ASN A 28 -14.27 2.49 -2.41
N THR A 29 -14.38 3.82 -2.31
CA THR A 29 -14.14 4.74 -3.42
C THR A 29 -12.71 4.63 -3.91
N LEU A 30 -11.74 4.65 -3.00
CA LEU A 30 -10.32 4.52 -3.33
C LEU A 30 -9.98 3.16 -3.95
N LEU A 31 -10.47 2.07 -3.36
CA LEU A 31 -10.29 0.71 -3.89
C LEU A 31 -10.85 0.57 -5.31
N LYS A 32 -12.02 1.16 -5.56
CA LYS A 32 -12.63 1.17 -6.90
C LYS A 32 -11.79 1.98 -7.90
N GLN A 33 -11.32 3.17 -7.51
CA GLN A 33 -10.49 4.01 -8.38
C GLN A 33 -9.14 3.38 -8.70
N LEU A 34 -8.49 2.70 -7.74
CA LEU A 34 -7.26 1.95 -8.00
C LEU A 34 -7.52 0.85 -9.06
N LYS A 35 -8.65 0.14 -8.93
CA LYS A 35 -9.06 -0.87 -9.91
C LYS A 35 -9.24 -0.29 -11.31
N GLU A 36 -10.02 0.78 -11.42
CA GLU A 36 -10.34 1.43 -12.70
C GLU A 36 -9.10 2.09 -13.35
N SER A 37 -8.19 2.63 -12.55
CA SER A 37 -7.02 3.35 -13.04
C SER A 37 -5.89 2.43 -13.50
N PHE A 38 -5.72 1.26 -12.87
CA PHE A 38 -4.54 0.43 -13.07
C PHE A 38 -4.79 -0.95 -13.68
N GLN A 39 -6.06 -1.38 -13.85
CA GLN A 39 -6.38 -2.65 -14.53
C GLN A 39 -6.73 -2.49 -16.00
N ASN A 40 -6.88 -1.26 -16.48
CA ASN A 40 -7.15 -0.96 -17.88
C ASN A 40 -5.85 -0.89 -18.70
N ARG A 41 -5.96 -1.09 -20.02
CA ARG A 41 -4.79 -1.00 -20.93
C ARG A 41 -4.14 0.39 -20.95
N ASP A 42 -4.91 1.41 -20.61
CA ASP A 42 -4.48 2.81 -20.56
C ASP A 42 -3.93 3.22 -19.19
N ALA A 43 -3.58 2.23 -18.33
CA ALA A 43 -2.98 2.49 -17.04
C ALA A 43 -1.70 3.33 -17.20
N PRO A 44 -1.52 4.40 -16.39
CA PRO A 44 -0.35 5.26 -16.51
C PRO A 44 0.92 4.47 -16.13
N PRO A 45 1.84 4.22 -17.08
CA PRO A 45 2.98 3.32 -16.84
C PRO A 45 4.04 3.93 -15.92
N ASN A 46 3.96 5.23 -15.65
CA ASN A 46 4.90 5.97 -14.81
C ASN A 46 4.35 6.32 -13.42
N VAL A 47 3.23 5.70 -13.01
CA VAL A 47 2.67 5.91 -11.67
C VAL A 47 2.67 4.59 -10.92
N HIS A 48 3.33 4.60 -9.76
CA HIS A 48 3.42 3.48 -8.84
C HIS A 48 2.73 3.88 -7.54
N VAL A 49 1.92 2.97 -6.99
CA VAL A 49 1.24 3.18 -5.72
C VAL A 49 1.66 2.08 -4.75
N LEU A 50 2.23 2.47 -3.63
CA LEU A 50 2.49 1.61 -2.49
C LEU A 50 1.35 1.81 -1.49
N VAL A 51 0.67 0.71 -1.16
CA VAL A 51 -0.45 0.72 -0.19
C VAL A 51 -0.08 -0.17 0.98
N THR A 52 -0.21 0.35 2.20
CA THR A 52 -0.09 -0.43 3.44
C THR A 52 -1.47 -0.54 4.11
N SER A 53 -1.71 -1.67 4.77
CA SER A 53 -2.95 -1.92 5.51
C SER A 53 -2.81 -3.14 6.43
N ARG A 54 -3.61 -3.21 7.50
CA ARG A 54 -3.89 -4.47 8.19
C ARG A 54 -4.55 -5.49 7.24
N PRO A 55 -4.38 -6.81 7.47
CA PRO A 55 -4.79 -7.86 6.54
C PRO A 55 -6.30 -8.17 6.60
N TYR A 56 -7.14 -7.16 6.52
CA TYR A 56 -8.60 -7.33 6.53
C TYR A 56 -9.09 -8.08 5.28
N PRO A 57 -10.01 -9.05 5.41
CA PRO A 57 -10.48 -9.86 4.28
C PRO A 57 -11.05 -9.04 3.12
N GLU A 58 -11.76 -7.96 3.42
CA GLU A 58 -12.37 -7.07 2.42
C GLU A 58 -11.31 -6.32 1.61
N ILE A 59 -10.27 -5.78 2.26
CA ILE A 59 -9.16 -5.09 1.57
C ILE A 59 -8.41 -6.12 0.73
N ARG A 60 -8.08 -7.28 1.31
CA ARG A 60 -7.37 -8.36 0.62
C ARG A 60 -8.13 -8.85 -0.61
N ARG A 61 -9.46 -8.96 -0.55
CA ARG A 61 -10.29 -9.35 -1.69
C ARG A 61 -10.16 -8.40 -2.88
N HIS A 62 -10.13 -7.09 -2.64
CA HIS A 62 -9.96 -6.10 -3.70
C HIS A 62 -8.50 -6.08 -4.22
N MET A 63 -7.54 -6.15 -3.30
CA MET A 63 -6.11 -6.08 -3.62
C MET A 63 -5.53 -7.35 -4.25
N LYS A 64 -6.20 -8.50 -4.16
CA LYS A 64 -5.76 -9.78 -4.74
C LYS A 64 -5.48 -9.71 -6.24
N SER A 65 -6.13 -8.79 -6.93
CA SER A 65 -5.98 -8.57 -8.37
C SER A 65 -4.72 -7.78 -8.76
N PHE A 66 -4.04 -7.18 -7.79
CA PHE A 66 -2.76 -6.50 -7.98
C PHE A 66 -1.61 -7.35 -7.44
N ALA A 67 -0.38 -7.03 -7.84
CA ALA A 67 0.79 -7.54 -7.16
C ALA A 67 0.74 -7.10 -5.69
N ASN A 68 0.62 -8.07 -4.79
CA ASN A 68 0.57 -7.84 -3.35
C ASN A 68 1.49 -8.83 -2.64
N LYS A 69 2.03 -8.41 -1.50
CA LYS A 69 2.88 -9.21 -0.63
C LYS A 69 2.39 -9.07 0.79
N ASP A 70 2.35 -10.19 1.51
CA ASP A 70 2.09 -10.17 2.94
C ASP A 70 3.40 -9.86 3.66
N LEU A 71 3.52 -8.65 4.21
CA LEU A 71 4.72 -8.24 4.93
C LEU A 71 4.98 -9.11 6.16
N ALA A 72 3.94 -9.68 6.78
CA ALA A 72 4.10 -10.59 7.91
C ALA A 72 4.62 -11.97 7.51
N SER A 73 4.65 -12.30 6.21
CA SER A 73 5.21 -13.57 5.73
C SER A 73 6.74 -13.57 5.62
N TYR A 74 7.39 -12.40 5.71
CA TYR A 74 8.84 -12.31 5.68
C TYR A 74 9.43 -12.59 7.06
N ILE A 75 10.34 -13.56 7.14
CA ILE A 75 10.98 -13.97 8.40
C ILE A 75 11.84 -12.81 8.95
N GLU A 76 12.49 -12.08 8.06
CA GLU A 76 13.31 -10.91 8.37
C GLU A 76 12.46 -9.76 8.91
N ALA A 77 11.24 -9.59 8.39
CA ALA A 77 10.32 -8.57 8.89
C ALA A 77 9.93 -8.82 10.35
N LYS A 78 9.87 -10.09 10.79
CA LYS A 78 9.62 -10.41 12.20
C LYS A 78 10.71 -9.85 13.10
N GLN A 79 11.98 -10.01 12.72
CA GLN A 79 13.12 -9.48 13.47
C GLN A 79 13.14 -7.95 13.50
N ASP A 80 12.84 -7.32 12.36
CA ASP A 80 12.78 -5.85 12.26
C ASP A 80 11.62 -5.26 13.05
N ILE A 81 10.45 -5.92 13.04
CA ILE A 81 9.28 -5.53 13.84
C ILE A 81 9.59 -5.67 15.34
N GLU A 82 10.17 -6.79 15.76
CA GLU A 82 10.59 -7.03 17.15
C GLU A 82 11.56 -5.93 17.61
N ARG A 83 12.60 -5.62 16.82
CA ARG A 83 13.53 -4.54 17.11
C ARG A 83 12.83 -3.17 17.22
N CYS A 84 11.93 -2.84 16.29
CA CYS A 84 11.20 -1.57 16.33
C CYS A 84 10.28 -1.44 17.56
N ILE A 85 9.67 -2.54 18.00
CA ILE A 85 8.83 -2.56 19.20
C ILE A 85 9.70 -2.30 20.44
N GLU A 86 10.84 -3.00 20.56
CA GLU A 86 11.78 -2.82 21.67
C GLU A 86 12.33 -1.40 21.74
N GLU A 87 12.66 -0.79 20.60
CA GLU A 87 13.14 0.59 20.52
C GLU A 87 12.06 1.60 20.96
N ARG A 88 10.80 1.36 20.61
CA ARG A 88 9.67 2.25 20.96
C ARG A 88 9.15 2.08 22.39
N GLN A 89 9.42 0.95 23.04
CA GLN A 89 9.03 0.69 24.43
C GLN A 89 10.06 1.16 25.47
N LYS A 90 11.23 1.68 25.05
CA LYS A 90 12.27 2.25 25.94
C LYS A 90 12.03 3.73 26.29
N VAL A 91 10.77 4.18 26.27
CA VAL A 91 10.38 5.56 26.65
C VAL A 91 9.92 5.61 28.10
#